data_AF-A0A378LBM6-F1
#
_entry.id   AF-A0A378LBM6-F1
#
_cell.length_a   1.000
_cell.length_b   1.000
_cell.length_c   1.000
_cell.angle_alpha   90.00
_cell.angle_beta   90.00
_cell.angle_gamma   90.00
#
_symmetry.space_group_name_H-M   'P 1'
#
loop_
_entity.id
_entity.type
_entity.pdbx_description
1 polymer ?
#
loop_
_entity_poly.entity_id
_entity_poly.type
_entity_poly.pdbx_seq_one_letter_code
_entity_poly.pdbx_strand_id
1 'polypeptide(L)' 'MMKDIQEELKDLLNHLGFIPEDFKINDTNLIQWGTLSVTPLKDVTTITRLATQKSKTYKSDYSSAWLVDFENDLKSGFFN' A
#
# COMPACT_ATOMS: atom_id res chain seq x y z
N MET A 1 -8.91 10.64 16.66
CA MET A 1 -7.68 9.84 16.75
C MET A 1 -7.56 9.18 15.38
N MET A 2 -6.62 9.61 14.55
CA MET A 2 -6.36 8.95 13.26
C MET A 2 -5.78 7.57 13.61
N LYS A 3 -6.42 6.48 13.15
CA LYS A 3 -5.80 5.16 13.21
C LYS A 3 -4.54 5.20 12.35
N ASP A 4 -3.50 4.50 12.76
CA ASP A 4 -2.32 4.33 11.93
C ASP A 4 -2.75 3.57 10.66
N ILE A 5 -2.29 3.99 9.48
CA ILE A 5 -2.61 3.35 8.19
C ILE A 5 -2.29 1.85 8.23
N GLN A 6 -1.28 1.45 9.04
CA GLN A 6 -0.95 0.06 9.27
C GLN A 6 -2.04 -0.72 10.02
N GLU A 7 -2.76 -0.08 10.93
CA GLU A 7 -3.90 -0.70 11.62
C GLU A 7 -5.09 -0.85 10.68
N GLU A 8 -5.39 0.17 9.87
CA GLU A 8 -6.48 0.11 8.88
C GLU A 8 -6.24 -0.99 7.84
N LEU A 9 -4.99 -1.17 7.40
CA LEU A 9 -4.61 -2.23 6.47
C LEU A 9 -4.73 -3.62 7.08
N LYS A 10 -4.34 -3.80 8.35
CA LYS A 10 -4.51 -5.07 9.07
C LYS A 10 -5.99 -5.40 9.25
N ASP A 11 -6.80 -4.42 9.65
CA ASP A 11 -8.25 -4.56 9.78
C ASP A 11 -8.88 -5.00 8.44
N LEU A 12 -8.49 -4.37 7.32
CA LEU A 12 -8.94 -4.72 5.97
C LEU A 12 -8.56 -6.15 5.58
N LEU A 13 -7.30 -6.54 5.77
CA LEU A 13 -6.82 -7.88 5.43
C LEU A 13 -7.55 -8.96 6.24
N ASN A 14 -7.68 -8.75 7.56
CA ASN A 14 -8.43 -9.63 8.44
C ASN A 14 -9.91 -9.73 8.03
N HIS A 15 -10.55 -8.61 7.67
CA HIS A 15 -11.94 -8.59 7.21
C HIS A 15 -12.15 -9.42 5.93
N LEU A 16 -11.16 -9.41 5.03
CA LEU A 16 -11.19 -10.15 3.77
C LEU A 16 -10.69 -11.61 3.90
N GLY A 17 -10.29 -12.05 5.10
CA GLY A 17 -9.80 -13.41 5.36
C GLY A 17 -8.36 -13.66 4.93
N PHE A 18 -7.58 -12.60 4.72
CA PHE A 18 -6.15 -12.68 4.45
C PHE A 18 -5.32 -12.56 5.73
N ILE A 19 -4.16 -13.23 5.75
CA ILE A 19 -3.18 -13.14 6.83
C ILE A 19 -2.30 -11.91 6.57
N PRO A 20 -2.27 -10.89 7.44
CA PRO A 20 -1.46 -9.68 7.22
C PRO A 20 0.04 -9.96 7.01
N GLU A 21 0.57 -11.00 7.66
CA GLU A 21 1.96 -11.43 7.56
C GLU A 21 2.32 -11.98 6.16
N ASP A 22 1.33 -12.35 5.34
CA ASP A 22 1.55 -12.72 3.93
C ASP A 22 1.85 -11.50 3.05
N PHE A 23 1.75 -10.29 3.58
CA PHE A 23 1.93 -9.05 2.83
C PHE A 23 3.13 -8.28 3.36
N LYS A 24 4.11 -8.05 2.48
CA LYS A 24 5.21 -7.12 2.72
C LYS A 24 4.79 -5.74 2.24
N ILE A 25 4.73 -4.78 3.16
CA ILE A 25 4.41 -3.38 2.89
C ILE A 25 5.70 -2.57 2.94
N ASN A 26 5.97 -1.82 1.88
CA ASN A 26 7.10 -0.88 1.83
C ASN A 26 6.55 0.51 1.55
N ASP A 27 6.48 1.33 2.59
CA ASP A 27 6.22 2.75 2.48
C ASP A 27 7.52 3.44 2.10
N THR A 28 7.55 4.05 0.93
CA THR A 28 8.73 4.79 0.47
C THR A 28 8.31 6.22 0.22
N ASN A 29 8.90 7.14 0.99
CA ASN A 29 8.90 8.55 0.62
C ASN A 29 9.85 8.67 -0.57
N LEU A 30 9.29 8.59 -1.78
CA LEU A 30 10.09 8.77 -2.98
C LEU A 30 10.55 10.23 -3.00
N ILE A 31 11.81 10.48 -2.67
CA ILE A 31 12.40 11.79 -2.91
C ILE A 31 12.97 11.75 -4.33
N GLN A 32 12.37 12.49 -5.26
CA GLN A 32 13.01 12.72 -6.55
C GLN A 32 14.08 13.78 -6.39
N TRP A 33 15.33 13.37 -6.53
CA TRP A 33 16.44 14.31 -6.66
C TRP A 33 16.43 14.86 -8.09
N GLY A 34 15.87 16.06 -8.26
CA GLY A 34 16.05 16.87 -9.47
C GLY A 34 17.36 17.66 -9.38
N THR A 35 17.95 18.00 -10.52
CA THR A 35 19.22 18.78 -10.60
C THR A 35 19.13 20.18 -9.97
N LEU A 36 17.93 20.73 -9.71
CA LEU A 36 17.72 22.08 -9.18
C LEU A 36 16.64 22.19 -8.07
N SER A 37 15.97 21.09 -7.69
CA SER A 37 14.96 21.12 -6.62
C SER A 37 14.68 19.71 -6.07
N VAL A 38 14.53 19.61 -4.75
CA VAL A 38 13.98 18.42 -4.09
C VAL A 38 12.47 18.51 -4.20
N THR A 39 11.88 17.73 -5.09
CA THR A 39 10.42 17.61 -5.18
C THR A 39 10.02 16.37 -4.39
N PRO A 40 9.19 16.47 -3.34
CA PRO A 40 8.64 15.29 -2.69
C PRO A 40 7.79 14.56 -3.74
N LEU A 41 8.26 13.41 -4.20
CA LEU A 41 7.40 12.51 -4.94
C LEU A 41 6.48 11.92 -3.85
N LYS A 42 5.22 12.33 -3.93
CA LYS A 42 4.05 11.80 -3.22
C LYS A 42 4.33 10.48 -2.52
N ASP A 43 3.99 10.37 -1.24
CA ASP A 43 4.17 9.14 -0.48
C ASP A 43 3.56 7.96 -1.27
N VAL A 44 4.30 6.87 -1.42
CA VAL A 44 3.83 5.67 -2.11
C VAL A 44 3.97 4.46 -1.20
N THR A 45 2.97 3.59 -1.26
CA THR A 45 2.95 2.32 -0.54
C THR A 45 3.04 1.19 -1.56
N THR A 46 4.09 0.39 -1.48
CA THR A 46 4.22 -0.82 -2.29
C THR A 46 3.85 -2.04 -1.47
N ILE A 47 2.84 -2.78 -1.91
CA ILE A 47 2.39 -4.01 -1.27
C ILE A 47 2.79 -5.19 -2.13
N THR A 48 3.44 -6.18 -1.51
CA THR A 48 3.82 -7.45 -2.13
C THR A 48 3.19 -8.60 -1.36
N ARG A 49 2.43 -9.46 -2.02
CA ARG A 49 1.99 -10.73 -1.41
C ARG A 49 3.11 -11.76 -1.54
N LEU A 50 3.57 -12.29 -0.40
CA LEU A 50 4.70 -13.21 -0.33
C LEU A 50 4.40 -14.56 -1.00
N ALA A 51 3.17 -15.06 -0.87
CA ALA A 51 2.76 -16.34 -1.45
C ALA A 51 2.87 -16.36 -2.99
N THR A 52 2.56 -15.24 -3.65
CA THR A 52 2.51 -15.14 -5.11
C THR A 52 3.63 -14.28 -5.70
N GLN A 53 4.41 -13.62 -4.86
CA GLN A 53 5.42 -12.61 -5.22
C GLN A 53 4.88 -11.44 -6.06
N LYS A 54 3.55 -11.31 -6.18
CA LYS A 54 2.92 -10.21 -6.90
C LYS A 54 2.96 -8.95 -6.06
N SER A 55 3.30 -7.83 -6.71
CA SER A 55 3.39 -6.54 -6.07
C SER A 55 2.63 -5.47 -6.84
N LYS A 56 2.14 -4.46 -6.12
CA LYS A 56 1.56 -3.25 -6.69
C LYS A 56 1.91 -2.05 -5.82
N THR A 57 2.22 -0.94 -6.47
CA THR A 57 2.52 0.33 -5.81
C THR A 57 1.32 1.26 -5.93
N TYR A 58 0.90 1.80 -4.81
CA TYR A 58 -0.19 2.75 -4.71
C TYR A 58 0.35 4.14 -4.35
N LYS A 59 -0.35 5.17 -4.82
CA LYS A 59 -0.07 6.54 -4.42
C LYS A 59 -0.78 6.78 -3.09
N SER A 60 0.00 6.93 -2.04
CA SER A 60 -0.44 7.15 -0.67
C SER A 60 -0.43 8.63 -0.37
N ASP A 61 -1.09 9.44 -1.20
CA ASP A 61 -1.31 10.83 -0.82
C ASP A 61 -2.14 10.91 0.48
N TYR A 62 -2.34 12.11 1.01
CA TYR A 62 -3.09 12.32 2.26
C TYR A 62 -4.51 11.70 2.26
N SER A 63 -5.00 11.18 1.13
CA SER A 63 -6.24 10.43 1.05
C SER A 63 -5.99 8.92 1.15
N SER A 64 -6.67 8.25 2.09
CA SER A 64 -6.71 6.79 2.20
C SER A 64 -7.39 6.09 0.99
N ALA A 65 -7.59 6.78 -0.13
CA ALA A 65 -8.26 6.27 -1.33
C ALA A 65 -7.56 5.02 -1.89
N TRP A 66 -6.24 4.92 -1.70
CA TRP A 66 -5.47 3.78 -2.15
C TRP A 66 -5.86 2.45 -1.47
N LEU A 67 -6.40 2.49 -0.24
CA LEU A 67 -6.88 1.28 0.43
C LEU A 67 -8.08 0.67 -0.30
N VAL A 68 -8.93 1.50 -0.91
CA VAL A 68 -10.06 1.05 -1.73
C VAL A 68 -9.57 0.37 -3.00
N ASP A 69 -8.55 0.94 -3.66
CA ASP A 69 -7.93 0.32 -4.83
C ASP A 69 -7.29 -1.04 -4.46
N PHE A 70 -6.58 -1.09 -3.33
CA PHE A 70 -5.99 -2.32 -2.83
C PHE A 70 -7.04 -3.39 -2.51
N GLU A 71 -8.14 -3.01 -1.84
CA GLU A 71 -9.27 -3.91 -1.58
C GLU A 71 -9.86 -4.47 -2.88
N ASN A 72 -10.02 -3.63 -3.90
CA ASN A 72 -10.53 -4.05 -5.21
C ASN A 72 -9.57 -5.04 -5.89
N ASP A 73 -8.26 -4.82 -5.81
CA ASP A 73 -7.26 -5.76 -6.36
C ASP A 73 -7.25 -7.11 -5.64
N LEU A 74 -7.47 -7.12 -4.32
CA LEU A 74 -7.65 -8.37 -3.57
C LEU A 74 -8.89 -9.12 -4.05
N LYS A 75 -10.03 -8.42 -4.16
CA LYS A 75 -11.30 -9.01 -4.61
C LYS A 75 -11.27 -9.47 -6.07
N SER A 76 -10.54 -8.77 -6.94
CA SER A 76 -10.37 -9.16 -8.34
C SER A 76 -9.39 -10.32 -8.52
N GLY A 77 -8.71 -10.75 -7.44
CA GLY A 77 -7.70 -11.80 -7.49
C GLY A 77 -6.40 -11.36 -8.14
N PHE A 78 -6.10 -10.05 -8.21
CA PHE A 78 -4.81 -9.58 -8.73
C PHE A 78 -3.66 -10.25 -8.00
N PHE A 79 -3.75 -10.36 -6.67
CA PHE A 79 -2.75 -10.96 -5.80
C PHE A 79 -2.86 -12.49 -5.65
N ASN A 80 -3.80 -13.16 -6.31
CA ASN A 80 -3.93 -14.64 -6.30
C ASN A 80 -2.97 -15.33 -7.26
#